data_AF-A0A1C6BW56-F1
#
_entry.id   AF-A0A1C6BW56-F1
#
_cell.length_a   1.000
_cell.length_b   1.000
_cell.length_c   1.000
_cell.angle_alpha   90.00
_cell.angle_beta   90.00
_cell.angle_gamma   90.00
#
_symmetry.space_group_name_H-M   'P 1'
#
loop_
_entity.id
_entity.type
_entity.pdbx_description
1 polymer ?
#
loop_
_entity_poly.entity_id
_entity_poly.type
_entity_poly.pdbx_seq_one_letter_code
_entity_poly.pdbx_strand_id
1 'polypeptide(L)'
;MKYTLAQNAISSLSIAIDNFKKFYYHEEEYKMSEIDEAKKICIVFLENAVELMLKTILISDDPVSIYKEPNSRAIKNALSKITDSLKLEDILISEGKFQTIKYIETIEKYNNLFHKSKKVHQVLNSLGQKRNEITHFGIDESDDLGELTIQMLNTFDIIYNYLYPQLIDLDDIDIYFKSDDLVVDTVHGKKFLFDDDFVYNNIVDFLDELMESSKEYVCAVRAQNPSSKIGEFKEIMEILLNDKKYIEMQKENQIDINFSVCNFDGNEYILEIKQESEYLVSIFSCYSPFFNVTAFCGECGEIYFIVVHDDHDLYIYKDDSVVWPQYNEPELDYQWIKDCDNGLCEKYNLSKRNLLLAFENVLQRI
;
A
#
# COMPACT_ATOMS: atom_id res chain seq x y z
N MET A 1 27.90 22.42 0.56
CA MET A 1 26.96 21.38 0.15
C MET A 1 25.58 21.82 0.63
N LYS A 2 24.58 21.86 -0.26
CA LYS A 2 23.22 22.28 0.03
C LYS A 2 22.30 21.11 -0.35
N TYR A 3 21.49 20.65 0.59
CA TYR A 3 20.42 19.69 0.31
C TYR A 3 19.11 20.46 0.36
N THR A 4 18.34 20.44 -0.73
CA THR A 4 16.95 20.89 -0.71
C THR A 4 16.09 19.93 0.11
N LEU A 5 14.86 20.33 0.44
CA LEU A 5 13.92 19.47 1.15
C LEU A 5 13.72 18.14 0.40
N ALA A 6 13.49 18.25 -0.90
CA ALA A 6 13.41 17.18 -1.87
C ALA A 6 14.60 16.20 -1.80
N GLN A 7 15.82 16.71 -1.97
CA GLN A 7 17.04 15.89 -1.97
C GLN A 7 17.25 15.19 -0.63
N ASN A 8 16.87 15.83 0.47
CA ASN A 8 16.94 15.22 1.80
C ASN A 8 15.90 14.09 1.98
N ALA A 9 14.72 14.24 1.38
CA ALA A 9 13.70 13.20 1.33
C ALA A 9 14.20 11.97 0.56
N ILE A 10 14.74 12.17 -0.65
CA ILE A 10 15.31 11.10 -1.49
C ILE A 10 16.49 10.43 -0.80
N SER A 11 17.37 11.20 -0.18
CA SER A 11 18.52 10.62 0.55
C SER A 11 18.07 9.77 1.73
N SER A 12 17.00 10.18 2.43
CA SER A 12 16.44 9.40 3.53
C SER A 12 15.79 8.12 3.01
N LEU A 13 15.06 8.19 1.89
CA LEU A 13 14.45 7.03 1.28
C LEU A 13 15.49 6.02 0.80
N SER A 14 16.59 6.48 0.18
CA SER A 14 17.70 5.61 -0.22
C SER A 14 18.27 4.84 0.98
N ILE A 15 18.50 5.51 2.11
CA ILE A 15 19.00 4.87 3.33
C ILE A 15 17.98 3.85 3.86
N ALA A 16 16.69 4.18 3.81
CA ALA A 16 15.63 3.26 4.23
C ALA A 16 15.61 2.00 3.35
N ILE A 17 15.61 2.17 2.02
CA ILE A 17 15.62 1.08 1.04
C ILE A 17 16.84 0.17 1.23
N ASP A 18 18.04 0.75 1.37
CA ASP A 18 19.28 -0.01 1.53
C ASP A 18 19.27 -0.88 2.80
N ASN A 19 18.61 -0.42 3.87
CA ASN A 19 18.47 -1.21 5.09
C ASN A 19 17.28 -2.18 5.04
N PHE A 20 16.20 -1.83 4.33
CA PHE A 20 15.09 -2.71 4.06
C PHE A 20 15.55 -3.99 3.34
N LYS A 21 16.34 -3.82 2.28
CA LYS A 21 16.88 -4.92 1.47
C LYS A 21 17.64 -5.96 2.30
N LYS A 22 18.41 -5.53 3.30
CA LYS A 22 19.20 -6.43 4.15
C LYS A 22 18.37 -7.49 4.84
N PHE A 23 17.18 -7.14 5.34
CA PHE A 23 16.34 -8.07 6.07
C PHE A 23 15.20 -8.64 5.25
N TYR A 24 14.84 -8.00 4.14
CA TYR A 24 13.76 -8.48 3.28
C TYR A 24 14.26 -9.46 2.20
N TYR A 25 15.42 -9.19 1.59
CA TYR A 25 15.98 -10.04 0.53
C TYR A 25 17.21 -10.83 0.96
N HIS A 26 18.02 -10.29 1.88
CA HIS A 26 19.35 -10.82 2.20
C HIS A 26 19.49 -11.29 3.65
N GLU A 27 18.39 -11.67 4.32
CA GLU A 27 18.41 -11.96 5.77
C GLU A 27 19.48 -12.99 6.14
N GLU A 28 19.69 -14.00 5.29
CA GLU A 28 20.67 -15.08 5.48
C GLU A 28 22.13 -14.63 5.46
N GLU A 29 22.42 -13.44 4.91
CA GLU A 29 23.77 -12.91 4.76
C GLU A 29 24.26 -12.11 5.97
N TYR A 30 23.35 -11.75 6.88
CA TYR A 30 23.63 -10.87 8.02
C TYR A 30 23.37 -11.57 9.36
N LYS A 31 24.03 -11.09 10.42
CA LYS A 31 23.71 -11.54 11.77
C LYS A 31 22.40 -10.90 12.23
N MET A 32 21.68 -11.58 13.12
CA MET A 32 20.44 -11.05 13.71
C MET A 32 20.60 -9.63 14.29
N SER A 33 21.72 -9.34 14.97
CA SER A 33 21.97 -7.99 15.48
C SER A 33 22.08 -6.91 14.40
N GLU A 34 22.58 -7.27 13.22
CA GLU A 34 22.68 -6.37 12.07
C GLU A 34 21.32 -6.20 11.39
N ILE A 35 20.48 -7.24 11.38
CA ILE A 35 19.09 -7.21 10.95
C ILE A 35 18.26 -6.28 11.85
N ASP A 36 18.37 -6.42 13.17
CA ASP A 36 17.68 -5.56 14.14
C ASP A 36 18.06 -4.08 13.97
N GLU A 37 19.35 -3.83 13.78
CA GLU A 37 19.87 -2.48 13.49
C GLU A 37 19.33 -1.95 12.15
N ALA A 38 19.31 -2.78 11.11
CA ALA A 38 18.78 -2.42 9.79
C ALA A 38 17.29 -2.06 9.86
N LYS A 39 16.46 -2.84 10.56
CA LYS A 39 15.03 -2.52 10.77
C LYS A 39 14.83 -1.17 11.46
N LYS A 40 15.59 -0.92 12.52
CA LYS A 40 15.57 0.35 13.24
C LYS A 40 15.95 1.53 12.35
N ILE A 41 17.04 1.40 11.60
CA ILE A 41 17.50 2.44 10.66
C ILE A 41 16.43 2.66 9.60
N CYS A 42 15.90 1.58 9.01
CA CYS A 42 14.86 1.65 7.99
C CYS A 42 13.67 2.48 8.46
N ILE A 43 13.08 2.17 9.62
CA ILE A 43 11.88 2.88 10.12
C ILE A 43 12.16 4.36 10.37
N VAL A 44 13.30 4.70 10.97
CA VAL A 44 13.67 6.08 11.27
C VAL A 44 13.83 6.89 9.98
N PHE A 45 14.51 6.33 8.98
CA PHE A 45 14.75 7.03 7.73
C PHE A 45 13.54 7.01 6.79
N LEU A 46 12.69 5.98 6.86
CA LEU A 46 11.46 5.89 6.10
C LEU A 46 10.44 6.94 6.58
N GLU A 47 10.27 7.07 7.90
CA GLU A 47 9.43 8.14 8.48
C GLU A 47 9.92 9.53 8.09
N ASN A 48 11.23 9.77 8.21
CA ASN A 48 11.83 11.04 7.81
C ASN A 48 11.66 11.30 6.30
N ALA A 49 11.85 10.29 5.45
CA ALA A 49 11.64 10.42 4.02
C ALA A 49 10.19 10.83 3.70
N VAL A 50 9.22 10.12 4.27
CA VAL A 50 7.79 10.43 4.12
C VAL A 50 7.49 11.84 4.60
N GLU A 51 7.95 12.24 5.80
CA GLU A 51 7.70 13.60 6.32
C GLU A 51 8.16 14.67 5.32
N LEU A 52 9.38 14.50 4.78
CA LEU A 52 9.98 15.46 3.86
C LEU A 52 9.31 15.44 2.49
N MET A 53 8.90 14.26 1.99
CA MET A 53 8.12 14.15 0.73
C MET A 53 6.77 14.84 0.85
N LEU A 54 6.01 14.56 1.91
CA LEU A 54 4.73 15.22 2.17
C LEU A 54 4.89 16.73 2.29
N LYS A 55 5.92 17.21 3.00
CA LYS A 55 6.23 18.63 3.07
C LYS A 55 6.59 19.23 1.72
N THR A 56 7.28 18.48 0.87
CA THR A 56 7.63 18.94 -0.49
C THR A 56 6.38 19.14 -1.33
N ILE A 57 5.44 18.17 -1.29
CA ILE A 57 4.13 18.29 -1.96
C ILE A 57 3.30 19.45 -1.38
N LEU A 58 3.29 19.61 -0.06
CA LEU A 58 2.53 20.70 0.58
C LEU A 58 3.09 22.09 0.23
N ILE A 59 4.41 22.23 0.03
CA ILE A 59 5.04 23.50 -0.36
C ILE A 59 4.74 23.84 -1.82
N SER A 60 4.62 22.85 -2.70
CA SER A 60 4.27 23.11 -4.11
C SER A 60 2.85 23.62 -4.25
N ASP A 61 1.93 23.21 -3.37
CA ASP A 61 0.57 23.76 -3.28
C ASP A 61 0.52 25.13 -2.58
N ASP A 62 1.06 25.25 -1.37
CA ASP A 62 1.17 26.50 -0.61
C ASP A 62 2.57 26.65 0.03
N PRO A 63 3.41 27.61 -0.43
CA PRO A 63 4.78 27.77 0.04
C PRO A 63 4.95 27.95 1.55
N VAL A 64 3.92 28.41 2.27
CA VAL A 64 4.01 28.61 3.73
C VAL A 64 3.33 27.52 4.56
N SER A 65 2.76 26.51 3.92
CA SER A 65 1.91 25.49 4.55
C SER A 65 2.60 24.66 5.62
N ILE A 66 3.92 24.48 5.53
CA ILE A 66 4.68 23.60 6.43
C ILE A 66 5.27 24.32 7.65
N TYR A 67 5.09 25.62 7.81
CA TYR A 67 5.65 26.39 8.93
C TYR A 67 4.65 26.50 10.08
N LYS A 68 5.15 26.40 11.33
CA LYS A 68 4.30 26.59 12.53
C LYS A 68 3.74 28.01 12.65
N GLU A 69 4.53 29.00 12.24
CA GLU A 69 4.16 30.41 12.27
C GLU A 69 4.26 31.02 10.86
N PRO A 70 3.32 30.70 9.96
CA PRO A 70 3.38 31.14 8.55
C PRO A 70 3.31 32.67 8.42
N ASN A 71 2.69 33.33 9.40
CA ASN A 71 2.56 34.78 9.44
C ASN A 71 3.69 35.51 10.17
N SER A 72 4.73 34.79 10.61
CA SER A 72 5.84 35.40 11.34
C SER A 72 6.60 36.41 10.47
N ARG A 73 7.26 37.37 11.12
CA ARG A 73 8.09 38.37 10.43
C ARG A 73 9.21 37.71 9.62
N ALA A 74 9.77 36.59 10.12
CA ALA A 74 10.80 35.84 9.43
C ALA A 74 10.30 35.30 8.08
N ILE A 75 9.17 34.59 8.08
CA ILE A 75 8.58 34.04 6.85
C ILE A 75 8.17 35.17 5.88
N LYS A 76 7.54 36.25 6.37
CA LYS A 76 7.18 37.41 5.53
C LYS A 76 8.39 38.09 4.89
N ASN A 77 9.47 38.25 5.65
CA ASN A 77 10.72 38.81 5.12
C ASN A 77 11.35 37.87 4.08
N ALA A 78 11.32 36.56 4.31
CA ALA A 78 11.86 35.59 3.36
C ALA A 78 11.04 35.55 2.05
N LEU A 79 9.70 35.56 2.15
CA LEU A 79 8.80 35.67 0.99
C LEU A 79 9.11 36.90 0.12
N SER A 80 9.46 38.03 0.73
CA SER A 80 9.81 39.26 -0.02
C SER A 80 11.12 39.18 -0.82
N LYS A 81 11.92 38.13 -0.60
CA LYS A 81 13.21 37.90 -1.24
C LYS A 81 13.16 36.81 -2.31
N ILE A 82 12.01 36.17 -2.52
CA ILE A 82 11.83 35.15 -3.55
C ILE A 82 12.05 35.78 -4.93
N THR A 83 12.82 35.08 -5.75
CA THR A 83 13.03 35.40 -7.16
C THR A 83 12.81 34.13 -7.98
N ASP A 84 12.74 34.25 -9.31
CA ASP A 84 12.59 33.09 -10.22
C ASP A 84 13.69 32.03 -10.01
N SER A 85 14.84 32.43 -9.47
CA SER A 85 16.00 31.58 -9.18
C SER A 85 16.21 31.23 -7.71
N LEU A 86 15.41 31.75 -6.78
CA LEU A 86 15.63 31.60 -5.34
C LEU A 86 14.31 31.29 -4.64
N LYS A 87 14.14 30.02 -4.26
CA LYS A 87 12.94 29.53 -3.58
C LYS A 87 12.93 29.97 -2.11
N LEU A 88 11.74 29.97 -1.50
CA LEU A 88 11.57 30.31 -0.08
C LEU A 88 12.48 29.46 0.83
N GLU A 89 12.57 28.16 0.54
CA GLU A 89 13.42 27.22 1.26
C GLU A 89 14.90 27.62 1.22
N ASP A 90 15.40 28.13 0.09
CA ASP A 90 16.79 28.53 -0.09
C ASP A 90 17.16 29.70 0.81
N ILE A 91 16.23 30.65 0.90
CA ILE A 91 16.36 31.82 1.75
C ILE A 91 16.34 31.39 3.21
N LEU A 92 15.39 30.54 3.58
CA LEU A 92 15.22 30.09 4.97
C LEU A 92 16.39 29.22 5.45
N ILE A 93 16.94 28.34 4.60
CA ILE A 93 18.17 27.57 4.88
C ILE A 93 19.32 28.51 5.29
N SER A 94 19.44 29.66 4.63
CA SER A 94 20.49 30.64 4.92
C SER A 94 20.25 31.49 6.17
N GLU A 95 18.99 31.67 6.59
CA GLU A 95 18.59 32.55 7.71
C GLU A 95 18.42 31.82 9.05
N GLY A 96 18.32 30.48 9.04
CA GLY A 96 18.58 29.60 10.20
C GLY A 96 17.59 29.68 11.38
N LYS A 97 16.41 30.30 11.24
CA LYS A 97 15.44 30.47 12.33
C LYS A 97 13.99 30.29 11.89
N PHE A 98 13.59 29.05 11.65
CA PHE A 98 12.20 28.70 11.42
C PHE A 98 11.91 27.30 12.00
N GLN A 99 10.65 27.05 12.34
CA GLN A 99 10.17 25.73 12.76
C GLN A 99 9.11 25.25 11.79
N THR A 100 9.23 24.01 11.36
CA THR A 100 8.22 23.34 10.56
C THR A 100 7.23 22.62 11.47
N ILE A 101 6.03 22.35 10.95
CA ILE A 101 5.03 21.52 11.59
C ILE A 101 5.59 20.10 11.81
N LYS A 102 5.04 19.38 12.78
CA LYS A 102 5.42 18.00 13.12
C LYS A 102 4.92 17.02 12.06
N TYR A 103 5.44 15.80 12.11
CA TYR A 103 5.00 14.69 11.26
C TYR A 103 3.49 14.47 11.25
N ILE A 104 2.84 14.35 12.42
CA ILE A 104 1.38 14.14 12.49
C ILE A 104 0.58 15.29 11.86
N GLU A 105 1.00 16.53 12.09
CA GLU A 105 0.38 17.72 11.49
C GLU A 105 0.56 17.74 9.96
N THR A 106 1.68 17.17 9.48
CA THR A 106 1.98 17.03 8.04
C THR A 106 1.05 16.00 7.39
N ILE A 107 0.87 14.84 8.03
CA ILE A 107 -0.06 13.79 7.57
C ILE A 107 -1.49 14.33 7.51
N GLU A 108 -1.94 14.99 8.58
CA GLU A 108 -3.30 15.55 8.66
C GLU A 108 -3.55 16.56 7.54
N LYS A 109 -2.61 17.49 7.30
CA LYS A 109 -2.75 18.47 6.22
C LYS A 109 -2.79 17.81 4.84
N TYR A 110 -1.81 16.95 4.56
CA TYR A 110 -1.73 16.26 3.27
C TYR A 110 -2.97 15.41 2.98
N ASN A 111 -3.37 14.57 3.93
CA ASN A 111 -4.50 13.67 3.71
C ASN A 111 -5.81 14.45 3.55
N ASN A 112 -6.03 15.53 4.31
CA ASN A 112 -7.24 16.35 4.15
C ASN A 112 -7.31 17.07 2.79
N LEU A 113 -6.15 17.46 2.24
CA LEU A 113 -6.07 18.23 1.01
C LEU A 113 -6.22 17.35 -0.24
N PHE A 114 -5.53 16.20 -0.29
CA PHE A 114 -5.40 15.44 -1.54
C PHE A 114 -6.26 14.17 -1.60
N HIS A 115 -6.25 13.33 -0.55
CA HIS A 115 -6.74 11.94 -0.66
C HIS A 115 -8.00 11.65 0.17
N LYS A 116 -8.10 12.26 1.35
CA LYS A 116 -9.11 11.99 2.40
C LYS A 116 -9.24 10.50 2.71
N SER A 117 -8.13 9.78 2.62
CA SER A 117 -8.07 8.35 2.79
C SER A 117 -7.84 7.97 4.24
N LYS A 118 -8.72 7.15 4.80
CA LYS A 118 -8.54 6.61 6.15
C LYS A 118 -7.31 5.69 6.21
N LYS A 119 -7.09 4.87 5.17
CA LYS A 119 -5.99 3.91 5.12
C LYS A 119 -4.63 4.60 5.06
N VAL A 120 -4.47 5.57 4.14
CA VAL A 120 -3.23 6.38 4.04
C VAL A 120 -2.90 7.02 5.38
N HIS A 121 -3.88 7.69 6.00
CA HIS A 121 -3.68 8.30 7.32
C HIS A 121 -3.27 7.27 8.38
N GLN A 122 -3.93 6.12 8.43
CA GLN A 122 -3.62 5.07 9.40
C GLN A 122 -2.19 4.54 9.24
N VAL A 123 -1.78 4.16 8.05
CA VAL A 123 -0.44 3.63 7.77
C VAL A 123 0.63 4.66 8.14
N LEU A 124 0.48 5.90 7.68
CA LEU A 124 1.43 6.97 7.96
C LEU A 124 1.51 7.31 9.45
N ASN A 125 0.37 7.37 10.15
CA ASN A 125 0.36 7.61 11.59
C ASN A 125 1.01 6.45 12.36
N SER A 126 0.73 5.20 11.99
CA SER A 126 1.36 4.03 12.59
C SER A 126 2.88 4.07 12.42
N LEU A 127 3.39 4.50 11.26
CA LEU A 127 4.83 4.66 11.03
C LEU A 127 5.46 5.65 12.02
N GLY A 128 4.81 6.79 12.26
CA GLY A 128 5.26 7.78 13.23
C GLY A 128 5.26 7.26 14.67
N GLN A 129 4.22 6.50 15.04
CA GLN A 129 4.14 5.84 16.35
C GLN A 129 5.29 4.83 16.52
N LYS A 130 5.52 3.98 15.51
CA LYS A 130 6.57 2.97 15.52
C LYS A 130 7.95 3.61 15.60
N ARG A 131 8.23 4.63 14.79
CA ARG A 131 9.47 5.41 14.89
C ARG A 131 9.67 5.97 16.30
N ASN A 132 8.63 6.50 16.93
CA ASN A 132 8.71 7.01 18.30
C ASN A 132 9.02 5.90 19.31
N GLU A 133 8.34 4.76 19.22
CA GLU A 133 8.60 3.58 20.08
C GLU A 133 10.06 3.12 19.98
N ILE A 134 10.56 2.96 18.77
CA ILE A 134 11.89 2.41 18.50
C ILE A 134 13.01 3.34 18.94
N THR A 135 12.81 4.64 18.78
CA THR A 135 13.81 5.64 19.15
C THR A 135 13.93 5.85 20.65
N HIS A 136 12.88 5.55 21.44
CA HIS A 136 12.86 5.79 22.88
C HIS A 136 12.91 4.51 23.73
N PHE A 137 12.30 3.43 23.25
CA PHE A 137 12.12 2.19 24.02
C PHE A 137 12.77 0.97 23.34
N GLY A 138 12.86 0.96 22.01
CA GLY A 138 13.40 -0.17 21.22
C GLY A 138 12.30 -0.92 20.47
N ILE A 139 12.64 -2.09 19.91
CA ILE A 139 11.72 -3.02 19.25
C ILE A 139 11.69 -4.30 20.07
N ASP A 140 10.51 -4.85 20.31
CA ASP A 140 10.33 -6.24 20.73
C ASP A 140 9.48 -6.94 19.67
N GLU A 141 10.10 -7.86 18.92
CA GLU A 141 9.45 -8.61 17.84
C GLU A 141 9.08 -10.03 18.28
N SER A 142 9.18 -10.39 19.57
CA SER A 142 8.93 -11.76 19.99
C SER A 142 7.55 -12.30 19.58
N ASP A 143 6.58 -11.38 19.45
CA ASP A 143 5.21 -11.64 18.99
C ASP A 143 4.87 -10.88 17.69
N ASP A 144 5.84 -10.22 17.04
CA ASP A 144 5.63 -9.52 15.77
C ASP A 144 5.73 -10.54 14.64
N LEU A 145 4.59 -11.08 14.21
CA LEU A 145 4.47 -12.12 13.17
C LEU A 145 4.89 -11.63 11.76
N GLY A 146 5.76 -10.63 11.63
CA GLY A 146 6.11 -9.96 10.37
C GLY A 146 5.28 -8.69 10.11
N GLU A 147 4.47 -8.25 11.06
CA GLU A 147 3.64 -7.04 10.94
C GLU A 147 4.49 -5.77 10.82
N LEU A 148 5.68 -5.73 11.41
CA LEU A 148 6.60 -4.62 11.22
C LEU A 148 7.07 -4.50 9.77
N THR A 149 7.36 -5.62 9.12
CA THR A 149 7.72 -5.65 7.70
C THR A 149 6.53 -5.22 6.84
N ILE A 150 5.33 -5.73 7.11
CA ILE A 150 4.09 -5.29 6.44
C ILE A 150 3.87 -3.79 6.59
N GLN A 151 4.14 -3.22 7.77
CA GLN A 151 4.02 -1.79 8.01
C GLN A 151 4.95 -0.98 7.11
N MET A 152 6.18 -1.45 6.90
CA MET A 152 7.12 -0.80 5.97
C MET A 152 6.69 -0.98 4.52
N LEU A 153 6.23 -2.17 4.12
CA LEU A 153 5.69 -2.45 2.78
C LEU A 153 4.51 -1.53 2.45
N ASN A 154 3.54 -1.40 3.36
CA ASN A 154 2.41 -0.47 3.19
C ASN A 154 2.87 1.00 3.09
N THR A 155 3.99 1.35 3.74
CA THR A 155 4.55 2.70 3.63
C THR A 155 5.20 2.91 2.26
N PHE A 156 5.92 1.92 1.73
CA PHE A 156 6.45 1.95 0.37
C PHE A 156 5.35 2.01 -0.68
N ASP A 157 4.25 1.29 -0.47
CA ASP A 157 3.03 1.38 -1.29
C ASP A 157 2.51 2.83 -1.33
N ILE A 158 2.40 3.50 -0.18
CA ILE A 158 2.00 4.92 -0.15
C ILE A 158 2.96 5.80 -0.93
N ILE A 159 4.27 5.55 -0.82
CA ILE A 159 5.27 6.30 -1.60
C ILE A 159 5.03 6.09 -3.10
N TYR A 160 4.83 4.85 -3.54
CA TYR A 160 4.67 4.50 -4.95
C TYR A 160 3.33 4.95 -5.55
N ASN A 161 2.21 4.65 -4.89
CA ASN A 161 0.88 4.88 -5.46
C ASN A 161 0.33 6.29 -5.19
N TYR A 162 0.82 6.99 -4.16
CA TYR A 162 0.25 8.29 -3.75
C TYR A 162 1.24 9.44 -3.83
N LEU A 163 2.47 9.26 -3.35
CA LEU A 163 3.44 10.35 -3.30
C LEU A 163 4.14 10.54 -4.65
N TYR A 164 4.63 9.45 -5.23
CA TYR A 164 5.39 9.44 -6.46
C TYR A 164 4.68 10.16 -7.63
N PRO A 165 3.39 9.91 -7.93
CA PRO A 165 2.69 10.62 -9.02
C PRO A 165 2.66 12.14 -8.83
N GLN A 166 2.62 12.63 -7.58
CA GLN A 166 2.65 14.06 -7.29
C GLN A 166 4.08 14.63 -7.27
N LEU A 167 5.08 13.78 -7.03
CA LEU A 167 6.48 14.16 -6.94
C LEU A 167 7.16 14.25 -8.31
N ILE A 168 6.77 13.42 -9.28
CA ILE A 168 7.29 13.49 -10.66
C ILE A 168 6.86 14.77 -11.39
N ASP A 169 5.72 15.34 -11.01
CA ASP A 169 5.26 16.63 -11.53
C ASP A 169 6.12 17.81 -11.00
N LEU A 170 7.07 17.55 -10.09
CA LEU A 170 7.97 18.56 -9.54
C LEU A 170 9.34 18.49 -10.25
N ASP A 171 9.68 19.55 -10.99
CA ASP A 171 10.90 19.69 -11.82
C ASP A 171 12.21 19.26 -11.12
N ASP A 172 12.31 19.39 -9.79
CA ASP A 172 13.54 19.11 -9.03
C ASP A 172 13.68 17.65 -8.57
N ILE A 173 12.61 16.85 -8.65
CA ILE A 173 12.54 15.49 -8.10
C ILE A 173 12.44 14.43 -9.19
N ASP A 174 11.80 14.76 -10.31
CA ASP A 174 11.56 13.88 -11.45
C ASP A 174 12.80 13.07 -11.90
N ILE A 175 14.00 13.66 -11.85
CA ILE A 175 15.24 12.99 -12.24
C ILE A 175 15.59 11.74 -11.42
N TYR A 176 15.15 11.64 -10.17
CA TYR A 176 15.41 10.48 -9.28
C TYR A 176 14.41 9.35 -9.48
N PHE A 177 13.46 9.56 -10.37
CA PHE A 177 12.21 8.85 -10.46
C PHE A 177 11.90 8.44 -11.92
N LYS A 178 12.95 8.33 -12.76
CA LYS A 178 12.88 7.83 -14.15
C LYS A 178 13.68 6.55 -14.30
N SER A 179 13.16 5.58 -15.04
CA SER A 179 13.73 4.22 -15.16
C SER A 179 14.32 3.87 -16.54
N ASP A 180 14.28 4.76 -17.52
CA ASP A 180 14.57 4.40 -18.93
C ASP A 180 16.07 4.24 -19.28
N ASP A 181 16.99 4.53 -18.36
CA ASP A 181 18.43 4.52 -18.62
C ASP A 181 19.19 3.45 -17.81
N LEU A 182 20.14 2.76 -18.46
CA LEU A 182 21.09 1.84 -17.79
C LEU A 182 21.95 2.54 -16.72
N VAL A 183 22.02 3.87 -16.77
CA VAL A 183 22.71 4.72 -15.80
C VAL A 183 21.71 5.73 -15.27
N VAL A 184 21.45 5.69 -13.96
CA VAL A 184 20.44 6.49 -13.28
C VAL A 184 21.10 7.55 -12.38
N ASP A 185 20.42 8.68 -12.19
CA ASP A 185 20.82 9.71 -11.24
C ASP A 185 20.38 9.32 -9.82
N THR A 186 21.34 9.18 -8.91
CA THR A 186 21.07 8.94 -7.47
C THR A 186 21.56 10.11 -6.64
N VAL A 187 21.15 10.20 -5.37
CA VAL A 187 21.70 11.19 -4.41
C VAL A 187 23.21 11.04 -4.19
N HIS A 188 23.78 9.88 -4.54
CA HIS A 188 25.20 9.59 -4.46
C HIS A 188 25.94 9.77 -5.80
N GLY A 189 25.26 10.30 -6.81
CA GLY A 189 25.77 10.49 -8.17
C GLY A 189 25.22 9.47 -9.16
N LYS A 190 25.78 9.47 -10.37
CA LYS A 190 25.38 8.55 -11.43
C LYS A 190 25.82 7.14 -11.11
N LYS A 191 24.88 6.19 -11.11
CA LYS A 191 25.12 4.76 -10.87
C LYS A 191 24.52 3.93 -12.00
N PHE A 192 24.97 2.70 -12.15
CA PHE A 192 24.23 1.74 -12.97
C PHE A 192 22.86 1.45 -12.35
N LEU A 193 21.88 1.13 -13.19
CA LEU A 193 20.51 0.82 -12.77
C LEU A 193 20.48 -0.29 -11.70
N PHE A 194 21.36 -1.29 -11.84
CA PHE A 194 21.57 -2.37 -10.87
C PHE A 194 23.02 -2.34 -10.36
N ASP A 195 23.24 -2.85 -9.15
CA ASP A 195 24.58 -3.19 -8.67
C ASP A 195 24.99 -4.62 -9.05
N ASP A 196 26.16 -5.06 -8.57
CA ASP A 196 26.74 -6.37 -8.87
C ASP A 196 25.90 -7.55 -8.34
N ASP A 197 25.02 -7.29 -7.38
CA ASP A 197 24.10 -8.27 -6.75
C ASP A 197 22.69 -8.20 -7.36
N PHE A 198 22.53 -7.51 -8.51
CA PHE A 198 21.26 -7.26 -9.21
C PHE A 198 20.24 -6.45 -8.38
N VAL A 199 20.72 -5.66 -7.42
CA VAL A 199 19.87 -4.82 -6.60
C VAL A 199 19.65 -3.46 -7.28
N TYR A 200 18.39 -3.02 -7.38
CA TYR A 200 18.02 -1.75 -7.99
C TYR A 200 18.62 -0.55 -7.24
N ASN A 201 19.34 0.32 -7.97
CA ASN A 201 19.77 1.64 -7.50
C ASN A 201 18.74 2.73 -7.78
N ASN A 202 17.75 2.46 -8.64
CA ASN A 202 16.63 3.36 -8.93
C ASN A 202 15.49 3.14 -7.92
N ILE A 203 14.88 4.23 -7.44
CA ILE A 203 13.80 4.16 -6.46
C ILE A 203 12.52 3.59 -7.10
N VAL A 204 12.17 4.01 -8.32
CA VAL A 204 10.94 3.54 -9.00
C VAL A 204 11.03 2.06 -9.27
N ASP A 205 12.10 1.61 -9.90
CA ASP A 205 12.22 0.20 -10.28
C ASP A 205 12.27 -0.72 -9.04
N PHE A 206 12.89 -0.25 -7.96
CA PHE A 206 12.82 -0.94 -6.67
C PHE A 206 11.39 -1.02 -6.14
N LEU A 207 10.65 0.09 -6.13
CA LEU A 207 9.28 0.13 -5.63
C LEU A 207 8.34 -0.70 -6.50
N ASP A 208 8.52 -0.67 -7.81
CA ASP A 208 7.72 -1.42 -8.78
C ASP A 208 7.88 -2.93 -8.55
N GLU A 209 9.13 -3.41 -8.48
CA GLU A 209 9.43 -4.81 -8.13
C GLU A 209 8.85 -5.17 -6.77
N LEU A 210 9.00 -4.30 -5.77
CA LEU A 210 8.49 -4.54 -4.42
C LEU A 210 6.95 -4.66 -4.40
N MET A 211 6.24 -3.86 -5.20
CA MET A 211 4.77 -3.93 -5.30
C MET A 211 4.32 -5.23 -5.97
N GLU A 212 5.11 -5.78 -6.88
CA GLU A 212 4.83 -7.07 -7.51
C GLU A 212 5.15 -8.25 -6.57
N SER A 213 6.33 -8.26 -5.95
CA SER A 213 6.85 -9.43 -5.24
C SER A 213 6.34 -9.56 -3.80
N SER A 214 5.93 -8.46 -3.16
CA SER A 214 5.54 -8.49 -1.74
C SER A 214 4.15 -9.06 -1.46
N LYS A 215 3.29 -9.23 -2.48
CA LYS A 215 1.89 -9.65 -2.28
C LYS A 215 1.77 -11.00 -1.59
N GLU A 216 2.54 -11.99 -2.06
CA GLU A 216 2.56 -13.35 -1.51
C GLU A 216 3.07 -13.35 -0.08
N TYR A 217 4.15 -12.60 0.21
CA TYR A 217 4.70 -12.46 1.55
C TYR A 217 3.68 -11.88 2.53
N VAL A 218 3.05 -10.75 2.18
CA VAL A 218 2.06 -10.08 3.04
C VAL A 218 0.86 -10.99 3.30
N CYS A 219 0.40 -11.72 2.28
CA CYS A 219 -0.69 -12.68 2.43
C CYS A 219 -0.32 -13.79 3.41
N ALA A 220 0.83 -14.43 3.23
CA ALA A 220 1.28 -15.53 4.06
C ALA A 220 1.43 -15.13 5.54
N VAL A 221 1.98 -13.93 5.80
CA VAL A 221 2.08 -13.37 7.15
C VAL A 221 0.69 -13.14 7.74
N ARG A 222 -0.21 -12.48 7.01
CA ARG A 222 -1.55 -12.17 7.54
C ARG A 222 -2.45 -13.38 7.72
N ALA A 223 -2.26 -14.44 6.93
CA ALA A 223 -2.95 -15.70 7.14
C ALA A 223 -2.61 -16.32 8.50
N GLN A 224 -1.41 -16.07 9.02
CA GLN A 224 -0.96 -16.54 10.33
C GLN A 224 -1.35 -15.59 11.46
N ASN A 225 -1.64 -14.33 11.16
CA ASN A 225 -2.03 -13.33 12.15
C ASN A 225 -3.55 -13.37 12.42
N PRO A 226 -3.99 -13.74 13.65
CA PRO A 226 -5.41 -13.77 13.98
C PRO A 226 -6.12 -12.42 13.85
N SER A 227 -5.43 -11.29 14.03
CA SER A 227 -6.07 -9.98 13.90
C SER A 227 -6.45 -9.63 12.46
N SER A 228 -5.77 -10.25 11.49
CA SER A 228 -5.99 -10.03 10.06
C SER A 228 -7.13 -10.88 9.49
N LYS A 229 -7.65 -11.83 10.29
CA LYS A 229 -8.94 -12.52 10.06
C LYS A 229 -9.08 -13.33 8.77
N ILE A 230 -7.99 -13.48 7.99
CA ILE A 230 -7.94 -14.35 6.81
C ILE A 230 -8.20 -15.81 7.20
N GLY A 231 -7.67 -16.26 8.34
CA GLY A 231 -7.93 -17.61 8.86
C GLY A 231 -9.41 -17.86 9.18
N GLU A 232 -10.15 -16.87 9.68
CA GLU A 232 -11.59 -17.00 9.92
C GLU A 232 -12.37 -17.13 8.59
N PHE A 233 -11.96 -16.39 7.55
CA PHE A 233 -12.55 -16.55 6.21
C PHE A 233 -12.34 -17.96 5.65
N LYS A 234 -11.12 -18.52 5.80
CA LYS A 234 -10.81 -19.91 5.43
C LYS A 234 -11.76 -20.89 6.11
N GLU A 235 -11.94 -20.77 7.42
CA GLU A 235 -12.87 -21.63 8.17
C GLU A 235 -14.31 -21.50 7.66
N ILE A 236 -14.78 -20.29 7.38
CA ILE A 236 -16.14 -20.05 6.85
C ILE A 236 -16.31 -20.72 5.47
N MET A 237 -15.32 -20.60 4.59
CA MET A 237 -15.32 -21.24 3.27
C MET A 237 -15.36 -22.77 3.41
N GLU A 238 -14.48 -23.37 4.23
CA GLU A 238 -14.45 -24.83 4.45
C GLU A 238 -15.79 -25.36 4.98
N ILE A 239 -16.45 -24.62 5.88
CA ILE A 239 -17.78 -24.99 6.38
C ILE A 239 -18.83 -24.87 5.26
N LEU A 240 -18.78 -23.83 4.43
CA LEU A 240 -19.72 -23.64 3.33
C LEU A 240 -19.63 -24.76 2.30
N LEU A 241 -18.42 -25.16 1.90
CA LEU A 241 -18.21 -26.19 0.87
C LEU A 241 -18.76 -27.56 1.29
N ASN A 242 -18.86 -27.81 2.60
CA ASN A 242 -19.47 -29.02 3.17
C ASN A 242 -20.95 -28.86 3.54
N ASP A 243 -21.54 -27.67 3.33
CA ASP A 243 -22.91 -27.38 3.73
C ASP A 243 -23.93 -28.01 2.79
N LYS A 244 -24.99 -28.60 3.37
CA LYS A 244 -26.06 -29.24 2.59
C LYS A 244 -26.76 -28.27 1.64
N LYS A 245 -26.98 -27.02 2.05
CA LYS A 245 -27.66 -26.03 1.21
C LYS A 245 -26.80 -25.61 0.03
N TYR A 246 -25.49 -25.51 0.22
CA TYR A 246 -24.56 -25.23 -0.88
C TYR A 246 -24.56 -26.37 -1.92
N ILE A 247 -24.57 -27.62 -1.45
CA ILE A 247 -24.67 -28.80 -2.30
C ILE A 247 -26.05 -28.88 -3.00
N GLU A 248 -27.13 -28.53 -2.31
CA GLU A 248 -28.48 -28.48 -2.86
C GLU A 248 -28.62 -27.38 -3.93
N MET A 249 -28.10 -26.17 -3.66
CA MET A 249 -28.05 -25.07 -4.63
C MET A 249 -27.37 -25.48 -5.94
N GLN A 250 -26.24 -26.18 -5.89
CA GLN A 250 -25.57 -26.67 -7.09
C GLN A 250 -26.43 -27.68 -7.87
N LYS A 251 -27.07 -28.62 -7.17
CA LYS A 251 -27.95 -29.63 -7.79
C LYS A 251 -29.19 -29.00 -8.43
N GLU A 252 -29.81 -28.03 -7.78
CA GLU A 252 -31.02 -27.36 -8.27
C GLU A 252 -30.74 -26.58 -9.55
N ASN A 253 -29.56 -25.96 -9.65
CA ASN A 253 -29.13 -25.21 -10.83
C ASN A 253 -28.44 -26.10 -11.89
N GLN A 254 -28.25 -27.40 -11.63
CA GLN A 254 -27.55 -28.35 -12.51
C GLN A 254 -26.12 -27.92 -12.86
N ILE A 255 -25.46 -27.30 -11.88
CA ILE A 255 -24.09 -26.80 -12.00
C ILE A 255 -23.13 -27.61 -11.13
N ASP A 256 -21.86 -27.53 -11.47
CA ASP A 256 -20.74 -28.00 -10.66
C ASP A 256 -19.78 -26.83 -10.45
N ILE A 257 -19.55 -26.45 -9.19
CA ILE A 257 -18.57 -25.43 -8.81
C ILE A 257 -17.34 -26.15 -8.27
N ASN A 258 -16.29 -26.21 -9.09
CA ASN A 258 -15.06 -26.89 -8.73
C ASN A 258 -13.95 -25.89 -8.43
N PHE A 259 -13.24 -26.09 -7.31
CA PHE A 259 -12.05 -25.32 -7.00
C PHE A 259 -10.84 -25.99 -7.66
N SER A 260 -10.43 -25.49 -8.83
CA SER A 260 -9.23 -26.00 -9.52
C SER A 260 -7.95 -25.56 -8.81
N VAL A 261 -7.98 -24.41 -8.12
CA VAL A 261 -6.96 -23.99 -7.15
C VAL A 261 -7.66 -23.54 -5.87
N CYS A 262 -7.16 -24.01 -4.73
CA CYS A 262 -7.71 -23.71 -3.41
C CYS A 262 -6.57 -23.58 -2.39
N ASN A 263 -5.85 -22.47 -2.45
CA ASN A 263 -4.78 -22.15 -1.52
C ASN A 263 -5.25 -21.03 -0.58
N PHE A 264 -5.84 -21.43 0.54
CA PHE A 264 -6.32 -20.49 1.56
C PHE A 264 -5.19 -19.68 2.20
N ASP A 265 -3.99 -20.25 2.32
CA ASP A 265 -2.86 -19.60 3.00
C ASP A 265 -2.25 -18.50 2.12
N GLY A 266 -2.30 -18.69 0.79
CA GLY A 266 -1.93 -17.69 -0.21
C GLY A 266 -3.09 -16.82 -0.73
N ASN A 267 -4.32 -17.03 -0.22
CA ASN A 267 -5.54 -16.32 -0.67
C ASN A 267 -5.75 -16.40 -2.19
N GLU A 268 -5.42 -17.57 -2.74
CA GLU A 268 -5.46 -17.88 -4.17
C GLU A 268 -6.54 -18.95 -4.41
N TYR A 269 -7.59 -18.54 -5.12
CA TYR A 269 -8.75 -19.36 -5.45
C TYR A 269 -9.02 -19.26 -6.94
N ILE A 270 -9.22 -20.42 -7.56
CA ILE A 270 -9.74 -20.51 -8.93
C ILE A 270 -10.94 -21.45 -8.88
N LEU A 271 -12.11 -20.90 -9.21
CA LEU A 271 -13.38 -21.59 -9.21
C LEU A 271 -13.85 -21.73 -10.65
N GLU A 272 -14.05 -22.95 -11.10
CA GLU A 272 -14.63 -23.27 -12.40
C GLU A 272 -16.09 -23.65 -12.22
N ILE A 273 -16.99 -22.98 -12.93
CA ILE A 273 -18.42 -23.27 -12.93
C ILE A 273 -18.78 -23.97 -14.24
N LYS A 274 -19.36 -25.17 -14.13
CA LYS A 274 -19.72 -26.03 -15.27
C LYS A 274 -21.19 -26.45 -15.21
N GLN A 275 -21.82 -26.65 -16.36
CA GLN A 275 -23.16 -27.23 -16.47
C GLN A 275 -23.14 -28.39 -17.48
N GLU A 276 -23.53 -29.60 -17.04
CA GLU A 276 -23.61 -30.81 -17.88
C GLU A 276 -22.38 -31.11 -18.77
N SER A 277 -21.18 -30.61 -18.41
CA SER A 277 -19.87 -30.66 -19.11
C SER A 277 -19.48 -29.42 -19.93
N GLU A 278 -20.35 -28.43 -20.07
CA GLU A 278 -20.02 -27.12 -20.65
C GLU A 278 -19.39 -26.23 -19.58
N TYR A 279 -18.29 -25.58 -19.93
CA TYR A 279 -17.65 -24.57 -19.09
C TYR A 279 -18.41 -23.25 -19.24
N LEU A 280 -18.86 -22.69 -18.12
CA LEU A 280 -19.62 -21.45 -18.11
C LEU A 280 -18.71 -20.26 -17.82
N VAL A 281 -17.99 -20.28 -16.70
CA VAL A 281 -17.11 -19.18 -16.29
C VAL A 281 -16.05 -19.67 -15.29
N SER A 282 -14.93 -18.95 -15.20
CA SER A 282 -14.00 -19.03 -14.06
C SER A 282 -14.04 -17.78 -13.22
N ILE A 283 -13.97 -17.97 -11.92
CA ILE A 283 -13.83 -16.91 -10.93
C ILE A 283 -12.47 -17.06 -10.24
N PHE A 284 -11.73 -15.97 -10.17
CA PHE A 284 -10.40 -15.90 -9.60
C PHE A 284 -10.42 -14.97 -8.39
N SER A 285 -9.53 -15.20 -7.43
CA SER A 285 -9.32 -14.24 -6.35
C SER A 285 -8.25 -13.21 -6.69
N CYS A 286 -8.53 -11.97 -6.33
CA CYS A 286 -7.59 -10.86 -6.38
C CYS A 286 -7.44 -10.33 -4.94
N TYR A 287 -6.32 -10.65 -4.30
CA TYR A 287 -6.01 -10.19 -2.95
C TYR A 287 -5.30 -8.83 -3.00
N SER A 288 -5.80 -7.86 -2.24
CA SER A 288 -5.19 -6.56 -1.96
C SER A 288 -4.43 -6.63 -0.63
N PRO A 289 -3.09 -6.63 -0.66
CA PRO A 289 -2.28 -6.55 0.54
C PRO A 289 -2.42 -5.20 1.24
N PHE A 290 -2.61 -4.10 0.50
CA PHE A 290 -2.75 -2.80 1.14
C PHE A 290 -4.03 -2.74 1.97
N PHE A 291 -5.18 -3.14 1.41
CA PHE A 291 -6.47 -3.04 2.09
C PHE A 291 -6.86 -4.26 2.94
N ASN A 292 -6.15 -5.39 2.84
CA ASN A 292 -6.55 -6.67 3.43
C ASN A 292 -7.93 -7.14 2.92
N VAL A 293 -8.06 -7.22 1.60
CA VAL A 293 -9.32 -7.48 0.90
C VAL A 293 -9.13 -8.56 -0.14
N THR A 294 -10.09 -9.47 -0.30
CA THR A 294 -10.13 -10.42 -1.41
C THR A 294 -11.33 -10.12 -2.29
N ALA A 295 -11.10 -9.73 -3.54
CA ALA A 295 -12.13 -9.67 -4.56
C ALA A 295 -12.23 -11.02 -5.29
N PHE A 296 -13.44 -11.45 -5.61
CA PHE A 296 -13.72 -12.61 -6.45
C PHE A 296 -14.24 -12.11 -7.79
N CYS A 297 -13.42 -12.27 -8.82
CA CYS A 297 -13.56 -11.63 -10.11
C CYS A 297 -13.67 -12.64 -11.24
N GLY A 298 -14.39 -12.32 -12.31
CA GLY A 298 -14.39 -13.12 -13.54
C GLY A 298 -13.17 -12.86 -14.44
N GLU A 299 -13.19 -13.40 -15.65
CA GLU A 299 -12.05 -13.40 -16.58
C GLU A 299 -11.62 -11.99 -17.03
N CYS A 300 -12.56 -11.04 -17.11
CA CYS A 300 -12.27 -9.64 -17.45
C CYS A 300 -12.11 -8.74 -16.21
N GLY A 301 -12.04 -9.33 -15.01
CA GLY A 301 -11.92 -8.62 -13.73
C GLY A 301 -13.26 -8.13 -13.16
N GLU A 302 -14.39 -8.45 -13.78
CA GLU A 302 -15.73 -8.13 -13.29
C GLU A 302 -15.93 -8.67 -11.88
N ILE A 303 -16.36 -7.81 -10.97
CA ILE A 303 -16.45 -8.15 -9.55
C ILE A 303 -17.77 -8.88 -9.28
N TYR A 304 -17.69 -10.07 -8.70
CA TYR A 304 -18.87 -10.78 -8.19
C TYR A 304 -19.13 -10.43 -6.73
N PHE A 305 -18.11 -10.54 -5.89
CA PHE A 305 -18.17 -10.13 -4.49
C PHE A 305 -16.78 -9.83 -3.93
N ILE A 306 -16.75 -9.07 -2.84
CA ILE A 306 -15.54 -8.66 -2.14
C ILE A 306 -15.66 -9.03 -0.67
N VAL A 307 -14.60 -9.61 -0.12
CA VAL A 307 -14.44 -9.90 1.31
C VAL A 307 -13.44 -8.92 1.91
N VAL A 308 -13.88 -8.10 2.88
CA VAL A 308 -13.01 -7.21 3.66
C VAL A 308 -12.70 -7.91 4.98
N HIS A 309 -11.48 -8.43 5.13
CA HIS A 309 -11.13 -9.33 6.23
C HIS A 309 -11.15 -8.63 7.58
N ASP A 310 -10.50 -7.47 7.70
CA ASP A 310 -10.37 -6.70 8.95
C ASP A 310 -11.74 -6.41 9.59
N ASP A 311 -12.68 -5.93 8.76
CA ASP A 311 -14.00 -5.49 9.19
C ASP A 311 -15.05 -6.62 9.16
N HIS A 312 -14.71 -7.80 8.63
CA HIS A 312 -15.67 -8.90 8.41
C HIS A 312 -16.87 -8.47 7.55
N ASP A 313 -16.61 -7.66 6.54
CA ASP A 313 -17.63 -7.24 5.59
C ASP A 313 -17.59 -8.09 4.32
N LEU A 314 -18.76 -8.27 3.71
CA LEU A 314 -18.96 -8.90 2.41
C LEU A 314 -19.77 -7.95 1.53
N TYR A 315 -19.26 -7.60 0.36
CA TYR A 315 -19.97 -6.79 -0.62
C TYR A 315 -20.33 -7.65 -1.81
N ILE A 316 -21.61 -7.74 -2.16
CA ILE A 316 -22.11 -8.55 -3.29
C ILE A 316 -22.56 -7.61 -4.40
N TYR A 317 -21.99 -7.76 -5.60
CA TYR A 317 -22.23 -6.86 -6.74
C TYR A 317 -23.43 -7.33 -7.57
N LYS A 318 -24.23 -6.35 -8.02
CA LYS A 318 -25.53 -6.61 -8.68
C LYS A 318 -25.40 -6.90 -10.17
N ASP A 319 -24.35 -6.43 -10.83
CA ASP A 319 -24.09 -6.64 -12.25
C ASP A 319 -22.58 -6.59 -12.56
N ASP A 320 -22.22 -6.85 -13.82
CA ASP A 320 -20.84 -6.95 -14.31
C ASP A 320 -20.22 -5.60 -14.71
N SER A 321 -20.82 -4.46 -14.34
CA SER A 321 -20.33 -3.14 -14.79
C SER A 321 -19.09 -2.65 -14.04
N VAL A 322 -18.75 -3.27 -12.91
CA VAL A 322 -17.63 -2.88 -12.06
C VAL A 322 -16.53 -3.91 -12.13
N VAL A 323 -15.32 -3.42 -12.38
CA VAL A 323 -14.10 -4.24 -12.58
C VAL A 323 -13.10 -3.94 -11.48
N TRP A 324 -12.38 -4.96 -11.02
CA TRP A 324 -11.25 -4.81 -10.13
C TRP A 324 -10.03 -4.30 -10.91
N PRO A 325 -9.24 -3.37 -10.36
CA PRO A 325 -8.05 -2.84 -11.03
C PRO A 325 -7.12 -3.95 -11.53
N GLN A 326 -6.61 -3.79 -12.75
CA GLN A 326 -5.63 -4.71 -13.31
C GLN A 326 -4.29 -4.60 -12.56
N TYR A 327 -3.38 -5.57 -12.75
CA TYR A 327 -2.12 -5.64 -12.00
C TYR A 327 -1.23 -4.39 -12.13
N ASN A 328 -1.38 -3.63 -13.22
CA ASN A 328 -0.66 -2.41 -13.53
C ASN A 328 -1.46 -1.13 -13.21
N GLU A 329 -2.65 -1.25 -12.64
CA GLU A 329 -3.49 -0.13 -12.25
C GLU A 329 -3.48 0.03 -10.73
N PRO A 330 -3.42 1.26 -10.21
CA PRO A 330 -3.46 1.49 -8.77
C PRO A 330 -4.81 1.05 -8.20
N GLU A 331 -4.78 0.45 -7.01
CA GLU A 331 -5.99 0.08 -6.29
C GLU A 331 -6.83 1.31 -5.92
N LEU A 332 -8.13 1.25 -6.15
CA LEU A 332 -9.03 2.36 -5.84
C LEU A 332 -9.42 2.36 -4.37
N ASP A 333 -9.11 3.46 -3.67
CA ASP A 333 -9.45 3.65 -2.26
C ASP A 333 -10.89 3.35 -1.94
N TYR A 334 -11.07 2.27 -1.17
CA TYR A 334 -12.36 1.83 -0.66
C TYR A 334 -13.43 1.76 -1.76
N GLN A 335 -13.07 1.28 -2.96
CA GLN A 335 -13.97 1.15 -4.11
C GLN A 335 -15.33 0.57 -3.71
N TRP A 336 -15.33 -0.53 -2.94
CA TRP A 336 -16.53 -1.21 -2.47
C TRP A 336 -17.46 -0.34 -1.60
N ILE A 337 -16.92 0.63 -0.85
CA ILE A 337 -17.75 1.57 -0.07
C ILE A 337 -18.45 2.54 -1.01
N LYS A 338 -17.71 3.12 -1.96
CA LYS A 338 -18.27 4.05 -2.96
C LYS A 338 -19.30 3.35 -3.83
N ASP A 339 -19.03 2.12 -4.24
CA ASP A 339 -19.93 1.29 -5.04
C ASP A 339 -21.21 0.97 -4.27
N CYS A 340 -21.11 0.67 -2.97
CA CYS A 340 -22.26 0.46 -2.10
C CYS A 340 -23.10 1.74 -1.96
N ASP A 341 -22.46 2.90 -1.74
CA ASP A 341 -23.13 4.20 -1.64
C ASP A 341 -23.83 4.59 -2.95
N ASN A 342 -23.28 4.18 -4.10
CA ASN A 342 -23.86 4.35 -5.43
C ASN A 342 -24.89 3.27 -5.80
N GLY A 343 -25.10 2.29 -4.92
CA GLY A 343 -26.09 1.22 -5.11
C GLY A 343 -25.68 0.10 -6.08
N LEU A 344 -24.41 0.03 -6.47
CA LEU A 344 -23.84 -0.98 -7.38
C LEU A 344 -23.62 -2.35 -6.70
N CYS A 345 -23.39 -2.32 -5.39
CA CYS A 345 -23.30 -3.53 -4.56
C CYS A 345 -24.11 -3.37 -3.27
N GLU A 346 -24.26 -4.46 -2.53
CA GLU A 346 -24.87 -4.48 -1.21
C GLU A 346 -23.90 -5.02 -0.16
N LYS A 347 -23.87 -4.34 0.98
CA LYS A 347 -23.03 -4.69 2.13
C LYS A 347 -23.74 -5.70 3.04
N TYR A 348 -23.02 -6.75 3.39
CA TYR A 348 -23.40 -7.80 4.33
C TYR A 348 -22.26 -8.02 5.34
N ASN A 349 -22.58 -8.68 6.46
CA ASN A 349 -21.53 -9.23 7.31
C ASN A 349 -21.04 -10.55 6.71
N LEU A 350 -19.73 -10.79 6.75
CA LEU A 350 -19.14 -12.05 6.35
C LEU A 350 -19.66 -13.17 7.26
N SER A 351 -20.34 -14.14 6.64
CA SER A 351 -20.83 -15.34 7.31
C SER A 351 -21.11 -16.40 6.27
N LYS A 352 -21.14 -17.67 6.69
CA LYS A 352 -21.53 -18.79 5.80
C LYS A 352 -22.82 -18.53 5.03
N ARG A 353 -23.84 -17.94 5.69
CA ARG A 353 -25.14 -17.66 5.08
C ARG A 353 -25.03 -16.62 3.96
N ASN A 354 -24.33 -15.52 4.20
CA ASN A 354 -24.23 -14.44 3.22
C ASN A 354 -23.24 -14.80 2.11
N LEU A 355 -22.26 -15.65 2.41
CA LEU A 355 -21.37 -16.21 1.40
C LEU A 355 -22.12 -17.18 0.47
N LEU A 356 -23.02 -18.02 1.00
CA LEU A 356 -23.94 -18.80 0.16
C LEU A 356 -24.77 -17.89 -0.77
N LEU A 357 -25.29 -16.77 -0.25
CA LEU A 357 -26.00 -15.77 -1.05
C LEU A 357 -25.11 -15.16 -2.15
N ALA A 358 -23.82 -14.92 -1.87
CA ALA A 358 -22.88 -14.44 -2.89
C ALA A 358 -22.70 -15.45 -4.02
N PHE A 359 -22.59 -16.75 -3.71
CA PHE A 359 -22.57 -17.80 -4.72
C PHE A 359 -23.91 -17.91 -5.47
N GLU A 360 -25.06 -17.82 -4.80
CA GLU A 360 -26.36 -17.77 -5.47
C GLU A 360 -26.45 -16.58 -6.46
N ASN A 361 -25.90 -15.43 -6.09
CA ASN A 361 -25.85 -14.24 -6.95
C ASN A 361 -24.93 -14.43 -8.16
N VAL A 362 -23.78 -15.09 -7.99
CA VAL A 362 -22.90 -15.50 -9.09
C VAL A 362 -23.68 -16.30 -10.13
N LEU A 363 -24.46 -17.29 -9.69
CA LEU A 363 -25.22 -18.18 -10.57
C LEU A 363 -26.39 -17.50 -11.29
N GLN A 364 -26.89 -16.38 -10.77
CA GLN A 364 -27.92 -15.59 -11.47
C GLN A 364 -27.33 -14.74 -12.60
N ARG A 365 -26.02 -14.51 -12.59
CA ARG A 365 -25.29 -13.70 -13.57
C ARG A 365 -24.69 -14.54 -14.71
N ILE A 366 -24.64 -15.85 -14.54
CA ILE A 366 -24.17 -16.85 -15.52
C ILE A 366 -25.40 -17.47 -16.18
#